data_AF-A0A829H224-F1
#
_entry.id   AF-A0A829H224-F1
#
_cell.length_a   1.000
_cell.length_b   1.000
_cell.length_c   1.000
_cell.angle_alpha   90.00
_cell.angle_beta   90.00
_cell.angle_gamma   90.00
#
_symmetry.space_group_name_H-M   'P 1'
#
loop_
_entity.id
_entity.type
_entity.pdbx_description
1 polymer ?
#
loop_
_entity_poly.entity_id
_entity_poly.type
_entity_poly.pdbx_seq_one_letter_code
_entity_poly.pdbx_strand_id
1 'polypeptide(L)'
;DRFIILRTNSALNPREQMTISVKKNTVIYHSTGGRVAYDVIFSLITEENGTAVTEQVLLDSASVKGLPVKLLAPIAKHAFMINLTNLATFVERWALMEDGEAK
;
A
#
# COMPACT_ATOMS: atom_id res chain seq x y z
N ASP A 1 -4.01 14.10 1.61
CA ASP A 1 -5.48 13.86 1.63
C ASP A 1 -5.90 12.90 2.73
N ARG A 2 -7.19 12.87 3.08
CA ARG A 2 -7.77 11.98 4.11
C ARG A 2 -8.98 11.22 3.57
N PHE A 3 -9.02 9.92 3.82
CA PHE A 3 -10.03 8.99 3.33
C PHE A 3 -10.56 8.09 4.45
N ILE A 4 -11.77 7.57 4.26
CA ILE A 4 -12.31 6.47 5.05
C ILE A 4 -12.30 5.22 4.21
N ILE A 5 -11.66 4.17 4.70
CA ILE A 5 -11.61 2.87 4.05
C ILE A 5 -12.60 1.94 4.75
N LEU A 6 -13.46 1.30 3.97
CA LEU A 6 -14.43 0.30 4.42
C LEU A 6 -14.12 -1.01 3.69
N ARG A 7 -13.90 -2.09 4.45
CA ARG A 7 -13.63 -3.42 3.90
C ARG A 7 -14.87 -4.28 4.03
N THR A 8 -15.28 -4.87 2.93
CA THR A 8 -16.46 -5.76 2.85
C THR A 8 -16.17 -7.17 3.32
N ASN A 9 -14.89 -7.58 3.27
CA ASN A 9 -14.42 -8.86 3.75
C ASN A 9 -13.85 -8.74 5.18
N SER A 10 -13.77 -9.88 5.88
CA SER A 10 -13.11 -9.95 7.18
C SER A 10 -11.68 -9.42 7.09
N ALA A 11 -11.36 -8.43 7.92
CA ALA A 11 -10.08 -7.75 7.94
C ALA A 11 -9.75 -7.32 9.37
N LEU A 12 -8.45 -7.11 9.66
CA LEU A 12 -8.02 -6.55 10.94
C LEU A 12 -8.65 -5.18 11.19
N ASN A 13 -8.72 -4.37 10.14
CA ASN A 13 -9.36 -3.06 10.13
C ASN A 13 -10.57 -3.08 9.17
N PRO A 14 -11.78 -3.46 9.62
CA PRO A 14 -12.98 -3.42 8.77
C PRO A 14 -13.36 -1.98 8.39
N ARG A 15 -13.01 -1.01 9.24
CA ARG A 15 -13.08 0.42 8.98
C ARG A 15 -11.79 1.06 9.49
N GLU A 16 -11.25 1.98 8.71
CA GLU A 16 -10.06 2.76 9.08
C GLU A 16 -10.08 4.15 8.43
N GLN A 17 -9.35 5.08 9.04
CA GLN A 17 -9.05 6.38 8.46
C GLN A 17 -7.64 6.32 7.87
N MET A 18 -7.53 6.64 6.58
CA MET A 18 -6.27 6.68 5.86
C MET A 18 -5.90 8.13 5.57
N THR A 19 -4.68 8.54 5.89
CA THR A 19 -4.12 9.83 5.45
C THR A 19 -2.95 9.57 4.52
N ILE A 20 -2.85 10.33 3.43
CA ILE A 20 -1.77 10.19 2.44
C ILE A 20 -0.82 11.38 2.56
N SER A 21 0.46 11.08 2.73
CA SER A 21 1.57 12.03 2.72
C SER A 21 2.47 11.74 1.52
N VAL A 22 2.79 12.75 0.72
CA VAL A 22 3.71 12.62 -0.42
C VAL A 22 4.95 13.45 -0.13
N LYS A 23 6.13 12.87 -0.35
CA LYS A 23 7.44 13.51 -0.15
C LYS A 23 8.41 13.07 -1.24
N LYS A 24 8.78 13.96 -2.16
CA LYS A 24 9.72 13.66 -3.27
C LYS A 24 9.39 12.31 -3.94
N ASN A 25 10.15 11.27 -3.61
CA ASN A 25 10.09 9.93 -4.17
C ASN A 25 9.40 8.92 -3.22
N THR A 26 8.60 9.41 -2.28
CA THR A 26 7.95 8.58 -1.27
C THR A 26 6.49 8.95 -1.13
N VAL A 27 5.63 7.93 -1.10
CA VAL A 27 4.22 8.07 -0.74
C VAL A 27 3.98 7.26 0.53
N ILE A 28 3.38 7.87 1.54
CA ILE A 28 3.14 7.23 2.84
C ILE A 28 1.64 7.23 3.11
N TYR A 29 1.10 6.05 3.34
CA TYR A 29 -0.26 5.83 3.79
C TYR A 29 -0.25 5.61 5.29
N HIS A 30 -0.86 6.53 6.04
CA HIS A 30 -1.01 6.47 7.48
C HIS A 30 -2.41 5.96 7.83
N SER A 31 -2.50 4.72 8.31
CA SER A 31 -3.76 4.10 8.71
C SER A 31 -3.97 4.16 10.23
N THR A 32 -5.14 4.67 10.64
CA THR A 32 -5.53 4.82 12.05
C THR A 32 -7.03 4.53 12.23
N GLY A 33 -7.48 4.46 13.50
CA GLY A 33 -8.90 4.29 13.83
C GLY A 33 -9.45 2.88 13.64
N GLY A 34 -8.62 1.92 13.22
CA GLY A 34 -8.90 0.48 13.21
C GLY A 34 -8.32 -0.25 14.42
N ARG A 35 -8.27 -1.58 14.36
CA ARG A 35 -7.66 -2.44 15.38
C ARG A 35 -6.13 -2.31 15.40
N VAL A 36 -5.53 -2.14 14.23
CA VAL A 36 -4.08 -2.01 14.04
C VAL A 36 -3.81 -0.69 13.35
N ALA A 37 -2.96 0.15 13.93
CA ALA A 37 -2.45 1.33 13.25
C ALA A 37 -1.15 0.95 12.52
N TYR A 38 -0.98 1.44 11.30
CA TYR A 38 0.18 1.10 10.48
C TYR A 38 0.45 2.15 9.42
N ASP A 39 1.71 2.20 8.98
CA ASP A 39 2.16 2.95 7.82
C ASP A 39 2.49 1.99 6.68
N VAL A 40 2.10 2.36 5.45
CA VAL A 40 2.62 1.76 4.21
C VAL A 40 3.44 2.81 3.49
N ILE A 41 4.73 2.54 3.30
CA ILE A 41 5.69 3.45 2.70
C ILE A 41 6.06 2.90 1.34
N PHE A 42 5.67 3.62 0.29
CA PHE A 42 6.10 3.38 -1.08
C PHE A 42 7.33 4.25 -1.36
N SER A 43 8.43 3.63 -1.78
CA SER A 43 9.62 4.37 -2.25
C SER A 43 9.83 4.11 -3.74
N LEU A 44 9.98 5.19 -4.50
CA LEU A 44 10.08 5.20 -5.96
C LEU A 44 11.51 5.55 -6.37
N ILE A 45 12.16 4.66 -7.09
CA ILE A 45 13.52 4.84 -7.58
C ILE A 45 13.48 4.78 -9.10
N THR A 46 13.90 5.86 -9.76
CA THR A 46 14.06 5.85 -11.22
C THR A 46 15.23 4.96 -11.60
N GLU A 47 14.99 4.06 -12.54
CA GLU A 47 15.97 3.15 -13.13
C GLU A 47 15.97 3.32 -14.65
N GLU A 48 16.94 2.73 -15.35
CA GLU A 48 17.10 2.92 -16.81
C GLU A 48 15.86 2.54 -17.61
N ASN A 49 15.12 1.51 -17.19
CA ASN A 49 13.98 0.95 -17.91
C ASN A 49 12.63 1.17 -17.18
N GLY A 50 12.57 2.11 -16.24
CA GLY A 50 11.33 2.40 -15.54
C GLY A 50 11.51 2.98 -14.14
N THR A 51 10.53 2.73 -13.28
CA THR A 51 10.59 3.12 -11.88
C THR A 51 10.39 1.89 -11.01
N ALA A 52 11.40 1.56 -10.21
CA ALA A 52 11.27 0.56 -9.17
C ALA A 52 10.43 1.13 -8.02
N VAL A 53 9.32 0.47 -7.71
CA VAL A 53 8.47 0.79 -6.56
C VAL A 53 8.67 -0.27 -5.49
N THR A 54 9.13 0.15 -4.33
CA THR A 54 9.27 -0.72 -3.15
C THR A 54 8.25 -0.35 -2.09
N GLU A 55 7.77 -1.35 -1.35
CA GLU A 55 6.76 -1.17 -0.31
C GLU A 55 7.28 -1.70 1.02
N GLN A 56 7.13 -0.89 2.07
CA GLN A 56 7.41 -1.28 3.45
C GLN A 56 6.18 -1.04 4.33
N VAL A 57 5.86 -2.01 5.18
CA VAL A 57 4.75 -1.91 6.13
C VAL A 57 5.31 -1.84 7.55
N LEU A 58 4.96 -0.77 8.27
CA LEU A 58 5.36 -0.55 9.65
C LEU A 58 4.12 -0.57 10.53
N LEU A 59 4.08 -1.46 11.52
CA LEU A 59 2.96 -1.53 12.47
C LEU A 59 3.27 -0.68 13.70
N ASP A 60 2.28 0.05 14.21
CA ASP A 60 2.40 0.69 15.51
C ASP A 60 2.45 -0.38 16.60
N SER A 61 3.60 -0.45 17.28
CA SER A 61 3.89 -1.37 18.37
C SER A 61 2.82 -1.38 19.48
N ALA A 62 2.18 -0.24 19.76
CA ALA A 62 1.13 -0.14 20.77
C ALA A 62 -0.16 -0.84 20.32
N SER A 63 -0.48 -0.73 19.02
CA SER A 63 -1.71 -1.27 18.44
C SER A 63 -1.68 -2.79 18.24
N VAL A 64 -0.48 -3.39 18.17
CA VAL A 64 -0.31 -4.83 17.91
C VAL A 64 -0.19 -5.70 19.16
N LYS A 65 -0.32 -5.11 20.35
CA LYS A 65 -0.24 -5.85 21.61
C LYS A 65 -1.31 -6.94 21.66
N GLY A 66 -0.87 -8.20 21.83
CA GLY A 66 -1.76 -9.37 21.87
C GLY A 66 -2.15 -9.91 20.49
N LEU A 67 -1.59 -9.40 19.40
CA LEU A 67 -1.74 -9.98 18.07
C LEU A 67 -0.58 -10.93 17.73
N PRO A 68 -0.85 -12.04 17.03
CA PRO A 68 0.18 -12.96 16.58
C PRO A 68 0.90 -12.42 15.33
N VAL A 69 1.59 -11.27 15.45
CA VAL A 69 2.21 -10.55 14.32
C VAL A 69 3.11 -11.45 13.48
N LYS A 70 3.86 -12.36 14.12
CA LYS A 70 4.73 -13.32 13.41
C LYS A 70 3.97 -14.25 12.47
N LEU A 71 2.74 -14.64 12.82
CA LEU A 71 1.88 -15.47 11.96
C LEU A 71 1.20 -14.64 10.87
N LEU A 72 0.90 -13.37 11.16
CA LEU A 72 0.24 -12.46 10.22
C LEU A 72 1.20 -11.89 9.17
N ALA A 73 2.47 -11.69 9.51
CA ALA A 73 3.48 -11.08 8.64
C ALA A 73 3.60 -11.72 7.24
N PRO A 74 3.72 -13.06 7.08
CA PRO A 74 3.80 -13.67 5.76
C PRO A 74 2.51 -13.50 4.94
N ILE A 75 1.34 -13.56 5.60
CA ILE A 75 0.03 -13.37 4.97
C ILE A 75 -0.10 -11.94 4.46
N ALA A 76 0.25 -10.96 5.31
CA ALA A 76 0.25 -9.56 4.95
C ALA A 76 1.22 -9.29 3.79
N LYS A 77 2.47 -9.77 3.89
CA LYS A 77 3.48 -9.61 2.82
C LYS A 77 2.99 -10.13 1.47
N HIS A 78 2.34 -11.30 1.45
CA HIS A 78 1.77 -11.85 0.22
C HIS A 78 0.63 -11.00 -0.34
N ALA A 79 -0.30 -10.54 0.51
CA ALA A 79 -1.41 -9.68 0.08
C ALA A 79 -0.91 -8.32 -0.46
N PHE A 80 0.09 -7.74 0.20
CA PHE A 80 0.76 -6.51 -0.22
C PHE A 80 1.51 -6.67 -1.54
N MET A 81 2.23 -7.78 -1.71
CA MET A 81 2.86 -8.13 -3.00
C MET A 81 1.83 -8.22 -4.13
N ILE A 82 0.67 -8.86 -3.90
CA ILE A 82 -0.40 -8.91 -4.91
C ILE A 82 -0.88 -7.50 -5.28
N ASN A 83 -1.10 -6.63 -4.30
CA ASN A 83 -1.53 -5.25 -4.57
C ASN A 83 -0.48 -4.46 -5.37
N LEU A 84 0.80 -4.62 -5.05
CA LEU A 84 1.89 -3.95 -5.75
C LEU A 84 2.03 -4.47 -7.20
N THR A 85 1.87 -5.77 -7.43
CA THR A 85 1.85 -6.35 -8.78
C THR A 85 0.64 -5.87 -9.60
N ASN A 86 -0.53 -5.78 -8.97
CA ASN A 86 -1.72 -5.24 -9.64
C ASN A 86 -1.56 -3.76 -10.00
N LEU A 87 -0.92 -2.97 -9.13
CA LEU A 87 -0.59 -1.58 -9.42
C LEU A 87 0.35 -1.46 -10.62
N ALA A 88 1.43 -2.24 -10.64
CA ALA A 88 2.37 -2.25 -11.77
C ALA A 88 1.64 -2.61 -13.08
N THR A 89 0.86 -3.69 -13.07
CA THR A 89 0.07 -4.13 -14.23
C THR A 89 -0.90 -3.05 -14.70
N PHE A 90 -1.56 -2.35 -13.78
CA PHE A 90 -2.48 -1.27 -14.10
C PHE A 90 -1.78 -0.10 -14.77
N VAL A 91 -0.66 0.36 -14.20
CA VAL A 91 0.12 1.49 -14.72
C VAL A 91 0.74 1.16 -16.08
N GLU A 92 1.30 -0.03 -16.25
CA GLU A 92 1.89 -0.47 -17.52
C GLU A 92 0.83 -0.56 -18.64
N ARG A 93 -0.36 -1.09 -18.33
CA ARG A 93 -1.48 -1.10 -19.29
C ARG A 93 -1.98 0.30 -19.61
N TRP A 94 -2.04 1.17 -18.61
CA TRP A 94 -2.44 2.56 -18.81
C TRP A 94 -1.50 3.27 -19.78
N ALA A 95 -0.19 3.13 -19.59
CA ALA A 95 0.82 3.70 -20.49
C ALA A 95 0.66 3.21 -21.94
N LEU A 96 0.42 1.90 -22.13
CA LEU A 96 0.18 1.34 -23.46
C LEU A 96 -1.10 1.86 -24.14
N MET A 97 -2.12 2.24 -23.37
CA MET A 97 -3.35 2.84 -23.90
C MET A 97 -3.13 4.31 -24.30
N GLU A 98 -2.41 5.09 -23.50
CA GLU A 98 -2.06 6.47 -23.84
C GLU A 98 -1.17 6.54 -25.10
N ASP A 99 -0.21 5.64 -25.23
CA ASP A 99 0.64 5.54 -26.43
C ASP A 99 -0.13 5.03 -27.66
N GLY A 100 -1.25 4.33 -27.45
CA GLY A 100 -2.11 3.76 -28.49
C GLY A 100 -3.14 4.72 -29.07
N GLU A 101 -3.55 5.76 -28.33
CA GLU A 101 -4.44 6.83 -28.83
C GLU A 101 -3.69 7.93 -29.60
N ALA A 102 -2.36 7.93 -29.55
CA ALA A 102 -1.50 8.78 -30.37
C ALA A 102 -1.22 8.16 -31.76
N LYS A 103 -2.25 7.74 -32.49
CA LYS A 103 -2.16 7.42 -33.94
C LYS A 103 -3.43 7.78 -34.70
#